data_AF-A0A2I0NZ17-F1
#
_entry.id   AF-A0A2I0NZ17-F1
#
_cell.length_a   1.000
_cell.length_b   1.000
_cell.length_c   1.000
_cell.angle_alpha   90.00
_cell.angle_beta   90.00
_cell.angle_gamma   90.00
#
_symmetry.space_group_name_H-M   'P 1'
#
loop_
_entity.id
_entity.type
_entity.pdbx_description
1 polymer ?
#
loop_
_entity_poly.entity_id
_entity_poly.type
_entity_poly.pdbx_seq_one_letter_code
_entity_poly.pdbx_strand_id
1 'polypeptide(L)'
;MPFINPEVRDYFQENPIEEKIVKPFLHNFDITWAKKRKAFNTEVSVYFFKPEQIIIDNYGISREILAIYAPYYTIESRTIQATESFFHDFPAVGRVENLNFILISDCLSIDDWITKYISENPEFFRIIIGYSSQELLDAKGDGYFVRRRFDKYLYGRDLFDFRLPLKNDFLFFGRKDIIAKVYSSLMKGENSGIFGLRKTGKTSILYKIGRQIEAEKGGIFIIYDCKEWDIQNYRWYELLERICFDISKKLDYTLLKKISDKTVNSIFAEIIEYADKKGKKIIHFSP
;
A
#
# COMPACT_ATOMS: atom_id res chain seq x y z
N MET A 1 25.62 -9.10 17.20
CA MET A 1 26.30 -8.75 15.93
C MET A 1 25.32 -9.06 14.82
N PRO A 2 25.18 -8.18 13.83
CA PRO A 2 24.27 -8.44 12.74
C PRO A 2 24.77 -9.61 11.90
N PHE A 3 23.85 -10.49 11.49
CA PHE A 3 24.18 -11.76 10.88
C PHE A 3 24.23 -11.63 9.35
N ILE A 4 25.39 -11.95 8.78
CA ILE A 4 25.56 -12.17 7.33
C ILE A 4 25.78 -13.66 7.15
N ASN A 5 24.88 -14.30 6.40
CA ASN A 5 24.97 -15.71 6.05
C ASN A 5 26.35 -16.01 5.41
N PRO A 6 27.06 -17.11 5.79
CA PRO A 6 28.34 -17.48 5.20
C PRO A 6 28.40 -17.40 3.67
N GLU A 7 27.39 -17.91 2.95
CA GLU A 7 27.35 -17.85 1.47
C GLU A 7 27.33 -16.40 0.94
N VAL A 8 26.72 -15.49 1.70
CA VAL A 8 26.71 -14.06 1.38
C VAL A 8 28.07 -13.42 1.66
N ARG A 9 28.84 -13.93 2.62
CA ARG A 9 30.20 -13.45 2.85
C ARG A 9 31.11 -13.79 1.68
N ASP A 10 30.96 -14.97 1.08
CA ASP A 10 31.72 -15.35 -0.11
C ASP A 10 31.37 -14.43 -1.30
N TYR A 11 30.09 -14.12 -1.47
CA TYR A 11 29.65 -13.12 -2.45
C TYR A 11 30.32 -11.75 -2.25
N PHE A 12 30.45 -11.29 -0.99
CA PHE A 12 31.09 -10.01 -0.69
C PHE A 12 32.61 -10.00 -0.85
N GLN A 13 33.29 -11.15 -0.73
CA GLN A 13 34.72 -11.24 -1.07
C GLN A 13 34.97 -10.91 -2.55
N GLU A 14 34.06 -11.32 -3.43
CA GLU A 14 34.10 -10.98 -4.86
C GLU A 14 33.59 -9.55 -5.14
N ASN A 15 32.77 -8.99 -4.25
CA ASN A 15 32.09 -7.70 -4.43
C ASN A 15 32.26 -6.77 -3.19
N PRO A 16 33.50 -6.37 -2.85
CA PRO A 16 33.80 -5.71 -1.57
C PRO A 16 33.25 -4.29 -1.43
N ILE A 17 32.95 -3.61 -2.53
CA ILE A 17 32.30 -2.30 -2.49
C ILE A 17 30.84 -2.45 -2.05
N GLU A 18 30.16 -3.50 -2.52
CA GLU A 18 28.76 -3.74 -2.20
C GLU A 18 28.57 -4.05 -0.71
N GLU A 19 29.53 -4.74 -0.08
CA GLU A 19 29.54 -4.96 1.38
C GLU A 19 29.49 -3.63 2.16
N LYS A 20 30.27 -2.64 1.72
CA LYS A 20 30.30 -1.31 2.35
C LYS A 20 28.97 -0.57 2.16
N ILE A 21 28.34 -0.71 0.99
CA ILE A 21 27.05 -0.10 0.67
C ILE A 21 25.94 -0.69 1.55
N VAL A 22 25.92 -2.00 1.77
CA VAL A 22 24.86 -2.64 2.57
C VAL A 22 25.11 -2.60 4.08
N LYS A 23 26.33 -2.26 4.51
CA LYS A 23 26.73 -2.21 5.93
C LYS A 23 25.77 -1.42 6.83
N PRO A 24 25.21 -0.25 6.45
CA PRO A 24 24.25 0.47 7.29
C PRO A 24 22.98 -0.31 7.62
N PHE A 25 22.54 -1.22 6.74
CA PHE A 25 21.34 -2.04 6.96
C PHE A 25 21.54 -3.09 8.05
N LEU A 26 22.78 -3.47 8.32
CA LEU A 26 23.09 -4.54 9.27
C LEU A 26 22.57 -4.23 10.68
N HIS A 27 22.44 -2.97 11.09
CA HIS A 27 21.84 -2.62 12.39
C HIS A 27 20.34 -2.92 12.53
N ASN A 28 19.68 -3.29 11.42
CA ASN A 28 18.23 -3.46 11.36
C ASN A 28 17.82 -4.74 10.63
N PHE A 29 18.76 -5.37 9.91
CA PHE A 29 18.51 -6.52 9.06
C PHE A 29 19.69 -7.48 9.08
N ASP A 30 19.38 -8.76 9.03
CA ASP A 30 20.34 -9.80 8.64
C ASP A 30 20.30 -10.00 7.12
N ILE A 31 21.45 -10.29 6.50
CA ILE A 31 21.50 -10.59 5.06
C ILE A 31 21.60 -12.10 4.88
N THR A 32 20.53 -12.69 4.35
CA THR A 32 20.35 -14.15 4.32
C THR A 32 20.60 -14.76 2.95
N TRP A 33 20.61 -13.96 1.89
CA TRP A 33 20.87 -14.38 0.53
C TRP A 33 21.35 -13.20 -0.33
N ALA A 34 22.26 -13.46 -1.26
CA ALA A 34 22.77 -12.49 -2.22
C ALA A 34 23.16 -13.17 -3.54
N LYS A 35 22.88 -12.53 -4.68
CA LYS A 35 23.36 -12.98 -5.99
C LYS A 35 23.28 -11.87 -7.04
N LYS A 36 24.22 -11.86 -7.99
CA LYS A 36 24.06 -11.09 -9.24
C LYS A 36 23.05 -11.74 -10.17
N ARG A 37 22.16 -10.93 -10.73
CA ARG A 37 21.12 -11.37 -11.65
C ARG A 37 21.02 -10.42 -12.84
N LYS A 38 20.64 -10.98 -13.99
CA LYS A 38 20.42 -10.25 -15.22
C LYS A 38 19.02 -10.53 -15.76
N ALA A 39 18.25 -9.48 -16.03
CA ALA A 39 16.95 -9.54 -16.67
C ALA A 39 16.68 -8.22 -17.41
N PHE A 40 15.89 -8.24 -18.49
CA PHE A 40 15.54 -7.05 -19.29
C PHE A 40 16.76 -6.17 -19.66
N ASN A 41 17.87 -6.82 -20.04
CA ASN A 41 19.14 -6.16 -20.34
C ASN A 41 19.66 -5.24 -19.21
N THR A 42 19.37 -5.62 -17.97
CA THR A 42 19.81 -4.93 -16.74
C THR A 42 20.49 -5.96 -15.86
N GLU A 43 21.68 -5.65 -15.36
CA GLU A 43 22.41 -6.48 -14.40
C GLU A 43 22.40 -5.78 -13.05
N VAL A 44 21.96 -6.49 -12.01
CA VAL A 44 21.86 -5.95 -10.66
C VAL A 44 22.30 -7.00 -9.65
N SER A 45 22.69 -6.53 -8.47
CA SER A 45 22.90 -7.38 -7.32
C SER A 45 21.61 -7.46 -6.51
N VAL A 46 21.19 -8.67 -6.16
CA VAL A 46 19.94 -8.92 -5.44
C VAL A 46 20.26 -9.47 -4.07
N TYR A 47 19.58 -8.97 -3.04
CA TYR A 47 19.76 -9.32 -1.64
C TYR A 47 18.43 -9.59 -0.97
N PHE A 48 18.41 -10.50 0.00
CA PHE A 48 17.29 -10.65 0.92
C PHE A 48 17.69 -10.19 2.32
N PHE A 49 16.96 -9.20 2.81
CA PHE A 49 17.17 -8.60 4.12
C PHE A 49 16.10 -9.11 5.08
N LYS A 50 16.50 -9.94 6.04
CA LYS A 50 15.63 -10.43 7.09
C LYS A 50 15.53 -9.37 8.19
N PRO A 51 14.34 -8.84 8.49
CA PRO A 51 14.18 -7.77 9.47
C PRO A 51 14.46 -8.25 10.90
N GLU A 52 15.13 -7.41 11.69
CA GLU A 52 15.19 -7.56 13.14
C GLU A 52 13.87 -7.16 13.80
N GLN A 53 13.67 -7.56 15.07
CA GLN A 53 12.42 -7.32 15.82
C GLN A 53 11.99 -5.85 15.81
N ILE A 54 12.93 -4.91 15.91
CA ILE A 54 12.65 -3.48 15.87
C ILE A 54 12.00 -3.03 14.55
N ILE A 55 12.38 -3.64 13.42
CA ILE A 55 11.77 -3.37 12.11
C ILE A 55 10.38 -4.01 12.02
N ILE A 56 10.23 -5.23 12.54
CA ILE A 56 8.94 -5.93 12.59
C ILE A 56 7.93 -5.12 13.42
N ASP A 57 8.33 -4.66 14.61
CA ASP A 57 7.45 -3.96 15.55
C ASP A 57 7.02 -2.59 15.05
N ASN A 58 7.96 -1.84 14.44
CA ASN A 58 7.67 -0.52 13.91
C ASN A 58 6.84 -0.61 12.63
N TYR A 59 7.29 -1.39 11.64
CA TYR A 59 6.77 -1.32 10.27
C TYR A 59 5.84 -2.49 9.89
N GLY A 60 5.73 -3.53 10.72
CA GLY A 60 4.90 -4.71 10.44
C GLY A 60 5.50 -5.66 9.39
N ILE A 61 6.75 -5.47 9.00
CA ILE A 61 7.44 -6.26 7.98
C ILE A 61 8.04 -7.50 8.64
N SER A 62 7.36 -8.65 8.52
CA SER A 62 7.73 -9.90 9.19
C SER A 62 8.46 -10.91 8.30
N ARG A 63 8.43 -10.72 6.97
CA ARG A 63 9.18 -11.52 6.01
C ARG A 63 10.40 -10.75 5.52
N GLU A 64 11.29 -11.44 4.81
CA GLU A 64 12.47 -10.81 4.22
C GLU A 64 12.05 -9.75 3.18
N ILE A 65 12.83 -8.68 3.07
CA ILE A 65 12.65 -7.63 2.07
C ILE A 65 13.61 -7.90 0.92
N LEU A 66 13.11 -7.79 -0.31
CA LEU A 66 13.96 -7.77 -1.49
C LEU A 66 14.72 -6.44 -1.52
N ALA A 67 16.04 -6.48 -1.61
CA ALA A 67 16.85 -5.31 -1.89
C ALA A 67 17.62 -5.53 -3.19
N ILE A 68 17.67 -4.50 -4.03
CA ILE A 68 18.44 -4.53 -5.27
C ILE A 68 19.44 -3.39 -5.29
N TYR A 69 20.65 -3.69 -5.75
CA TYR A 69 21.66 -2.68 -6.08
C TYR A 69 21.87 -2.66 -7.59
N ALA A 70 21.51 -1.53 -8.18
CA ALA A 70 21.69 -1.24 -9.59
C ALA A 70 22.85 -0.24 -9.73
N PRO A 71 24.06 -0.65 -10.16
CA PRO A 71 25.25 0.20 -10.20
C PRO A 71 25.21 1.18 -11.39
N TYR A 72 24.15 1.98 -11.46
CA TYR A 72 23.89 2.93 -12.54
C TYR A 72 23.64 4.33 -11.96
N TYR A 73 24.24 5.34 -12.60
CA TYR A 73 24.02 6.76 -12.28
C TYR A 73 22.67 7.28 -12.78
N THR A 74 22.08 6.59 -13.75
CA THR A 74 20.74 6.87 -14.28
C THR A 74 19.90 5.61 -14.19
N ILE A 75 18.77 5.69 -13.50
CA ILE A 75 17.82 4.58 -13.38
C ILE A 75 16.86 4.64 -14.58
N GLU A 76 16.52 3.47 -15.12
CA GLU A 76 15.56 3.34 -16.22
C GLU A 76 14.44 2.38 -15.81
N SER A 77 13.29 2.44 -16.50
CA SER A 77 12.14 1.57 -16.20
C SER A 77 12.47 0.07 -16.28
N ARG A 78 13.48 -0.33 -17.08
CA ARG A 78 13.98 -1.71 -17.15
C ARG A 78 14.54 -2.23 -15.82
N THR A 79 15.05 -1.36 -14.95
CA THR A 79 15.48 -1.74 -13.60
C THR A 79 14.29 -2.21 -12.76
N ILE A 80 13.15 -1.53 -12.87
CA ILE A 80 11.92 -1.92 -12.15
C ILE A 80 11.33 -3.19 -12.76
N GLN A 81 11.33 -3.33 -14.10
CA GLN A 81 10.88 -4.56 -14.76
C GLN A 81 11.73 -5.78 -14.34
N ALA A 82 13.06 -5.63 -14.28
CA ALA A 82 13.95 -6.66 -13.76
C ALA A 82 13.61 -7.00 -12.30
N THR A 83 13.40 -5.99 -11.45
CA THR A 83 13.02 -6.18 -10.05
C THR A 83 11.71 -6.96 -9.92
N GLU A 84 10.68 -6.59 -10.67
CA GLU A 84 9.40 -7.29 -10.66
C GLU A 84 9.55 -8.75 -11.09
N SER A 85 10.36 -9.06 -12.10
CA SER A 85 10.63 -10.45 -12.45
C SER A 85 11.29 -11.24 -11.32
N PHE A 86 12.19 -10.61 -10.55
CA PHE A 86 12.86 -11.30 -9.45
C PHE A 86 11.93 -11.65 -8.31
N PHE A 87 10.85 -10.90 -8.08
CA PHE A 87 9.80 -11.29 -7.13
C PHE A 87 9.09 -12.61 -7.51
N HIS A 88 9.05 -12.93 -8.80
CA HIS A 88 8.40 -14.12 -9.35
C HIS A 88 9.36 -15.31 -9.54
N ASP A 89 10.64 -15.13 -9.23
CA ASP A 89 11.66 -16.16 -9.35
C ASP A 89 11.99 -16.80 -8.00
N PHE A 90 12.44 -18.05 -8.02
CA PHE A 90 13.09 -18.66 -6.86
C PHE A 90 14.47 -18.01 -6.60
N PRO A 91 14.87 -17.79 -5.33
CA PRO A 91 14.16 -18.16 -4.09
C PRO A 91 13.24 -17.07 -3.53
N ALA A 92 12.92 -15.99 -4.26
CA ALA A 92 12.12 -14.88 -3.74
C ALA A 92 10.65 -15.26 -3.52
N VAL A 93 10.05 -16.01 -4.45
CA VAL A 93 8.64 -16.43 -4.38
C VAL A 93 8.34 -17.14 -3.06
N GLY A 94 7.42 -16.58 -2.29
CA GLY A 94 6.99 -17.13 -1.00
C GLY A 94 7.94 -16.84 0.18
N ARG A 95 9.15 -16.34 -0.09
CA ARG A 95 10.18 -16.02 0.91
C ARG A 95 10.18 -14.55 1.28
N VAL A 96 10.17 -13.65 0.30
CA VAL A 96 10.15 -12.21 0.53
C VAL A 96 8.72 -11.68 0.69
N GLU A 97 8.59 -10.53 1.35
CA GLU A 97 7.37 -9.74 1.30
C GLU A 97 7.20 -9.06 -0.07
N ASN A 98 5.97 -8.74 -0.47
CA ASN A 98 5.65 -8.29 -1.83
C ASN A 98 5.19 -6.83 -1.92
N LEU A 99 5.15 -6.10 -0.82
CA LEU A 99 4.63 -4.73 -0.80
C LEU A 99 5.70 -3.68 -0.96
N ASN A 100 6.92 -3.95 -0.49
CA ASN A 100 8.01 -3.03 -0.57
C ASN A 100 9.31 -3.74 -0.94
N PHE A 101 10.22 -2.96 -1.49
CA PHE A 101 11.60 -3.36 -1.72
C PHE A 101 12.50 -2.16 -1.59
N ILE A 102 13.78 -2.46 -1.39
CA ILE A 102 14.83 -1.46 -1.31
C ILE A 102 15.48 -1.34 -2.69
N LEU A 103 15.56 -0.13 -3.21
CA LEU A 103 16.28 0.19 -4.44
C LEU A 103 17.53 1.00 -4.08
N ILE A 104 18.70 0.44 -4.34
CA ILE A 104 19.98 1.10 -4.19
C ILE A 104 20.54 1.38 -5.59
N SER A 105 21.01 2.61 -5.83
CA SER A 105 21.60 2.98 -7.12
C SER A 105 22.74 3.98 -6.95
N ASP A 106 23.62 4.10 -7.94
CA ASP A 106 24.62 5.19 -7.96
C ASP A 106 24.01 6.54 -8.38
N CYS A 107 22.70 6.57 -8.66
CA CYS A 107 21.95 7.78 -8.97
C CYS A 107 21.74 8.64 -7.72
N LEU A 108 22.29 9.86 -7.73
CA LEU A 108 22.16 10.80 -6.61
C LEU A 108 20.74 11.36 -6.45
N SER A 109 19.99 11.50 -7.54
CA SER A 109 18.60 12.00 -7.57
C SER A 109 17.56 10.88 -7.54
N ILE A 110 17.85 9.79 -6.83
CA ILE A 110 16.97 8.62 -6.77
C ILE A 110 15.56 8.94 -6.24
N ASP A 111 15.42 9.86 -5.28
CA ASP A 111 14.12 10.27 -4.74
C ASP A 111 13.24 10.92 -5.84
N ASP A 112 13.82 11.82 -6.64
CA ASP A 112 13.13 12.49 -7.73
C ASP A 112 12.74 11.50 -8.83
N TRP A 113 13.65 10.58 -9.14
CA TRP A 113 13.41 9.53 -10.12
C TRP A 113 12.27 8.61 -9.69
N ILE A 114 12.26 8.15 -8.43
CA ILE A 114 11.18 7.30 -7.88
C ILE A 114 9.85 8.05 -7.94
N THR A 115 9.83 9.32 -7.54
CA THR A 115 8.62 10.16 -7.55
C THR A 115 8.07 10.29 -8.97
N LYS A 116 8.94 10.60 -9.93
CA LYS A 116 8.58 10.67 -11.35
C LYS A 116 8.07 9.33 -11.88
N TYR A 117 8.79 8.23 -11.62
CA TYR A 117 8.41 6.90 -12.07
C TYR A 117 7.01 6.50 -11.57
N ILE A 118 6.72 6.74 -10.29
CA ILE A 118 5.40 6.43 -9.70
C ILE A 118 4.30 7.30 -10.32
N SER A 119 4.58 8.57 -10.59
CA SER A 119 3.62 9.47 -11.25
C SER A 119 3.29 9.04 -12.69
N GLU A 120 4.28 8.49 -13.41
CA GLU A 120 4.14 8.02 -14.79
C GLU A 120 3.55 6.60 -14.88
N ASN A 121 3.67 5.79 -13.82
CA ASN A 121 3.24 4.39 -13.77
C ASN A 121 2.26 4.18 -12.59
N PRO A 122 1.04 4.74 -12.66
CA PRO A 122 0.10 4.77 -11.54
C PRO A 122 -0.41 3.39 -11.08
N GLU A 123 -0.30 2.38 -11.92
CA GLU A 123 -0.61 0.98 -11.62
C GLU A 123 0.46 0.28 -10.76
N PHE A 124 1.66 0.88 -10.66
CA PHE A 124 2.74 0.37 -9.84
C PHE A 124 2.40 0.52 -8.35
N PHE A 125 2.25 -0.61 -7.67
CA PHE A 125 1.67 -0.65 -6.32
C PHE A 125 2.68 -0.88 -5.20
N ARG A 126 3.93 -1.21 -5.54
CA ARG A 126 4.96 -1.47 -4.52
C ARG A 126 5.58 -0.17 -4.03
N ILE A 127 5.94 -0.13 -2.75
CA ILE A 127 6.68 0.98 -2.18
C ILE A 127 8.17 0.74 -2.46
N ILE A 128 8.77 1.66 -3.20
CA ILE A 128 10.21 1.69 -3.45
C ILE A 128 10.86 2.49 -2.33
N ILE A 129 11.75 1.87 -1.55
CA ILE A 129 12.57 2.56 -0.55
C ILE A 129 13.92 2.83 -1.21
N GLY A 130 14.08 4.04 -1.75
CA GLY A 130 15.26 4.45 -2.50
C GLY A 130 16.44 4.86 -1.63
N TYR A 131 17.65 4.46 -2.01
CA TYR A 131 18.90 4.97 -1.48
C TYR A 131 19.89 5.19 -2.63
N SER A 132 20.64 6.29 -2.57
CA SER A 132 21.86 6.35 -3.36
C SER A 132 22.96 5.55 -2.64
N SER A 133 23.86 4.91 -3.40
CA SER A 133 25.03 4.24 -2.83
C SER A 133 25.91 5.21 -2.05
N GLN A 134 26.05 6.45 -2.55
CA GLN A 134 26.80 7.51 -1.89
C GLN A 134 26.23 7.86 -0.50
N GLU A 135 24.92 8.06 -0.37
CA GLU A 135 24.28 8.30 0.94
C GLU A 135 24.54 7.16 1.94
N LEU A 136 24.53 5.91 1.49
CA LEU A 136 24.79 4.75 2.34
C LEU A 136 26.26 4.67 2.77
N LEU A 137 27.19 4.97 1.86
CA LEU A 137 28.61 5.03 2.18
C LEU A 137 28.91 6.17 3.18
N ASP A 138 28.26 7.32 3.02
CA ASP A 138 28.40 8.49 3.89
C ASP A 138 27.76 8.28 5.26
N ALA A 139 26.72 7.45 5.35
CA ALA A 139 26.10 7.06 6.61
C ALA A 139 27.06 6.26 7.52
N LYS A 140 28.17 5.72 7.00
CA LYS A 140 29.25 5.05 7.76
C LYS A 140 28.76 3.98 8.75
N GLY A 141 27.65 3.32 8.43
CA GLY A 141 27.04 2.30 9.31
C GLY A 141 25.98 2.84 10.28
N ASP A 142 25.48 4.07 10.12
CA ASP A 142 24.40 4.59 10.97
C ASP A 142 23.06 3.88 10.68
N GLY A 143 22.66 2.93 11.53
CA GLY A 143 21.35 2.28 11.44
C GLY A 143 20.16 3.22 11.64
N TYR A 144 20.34 4.40 12.24
CA TYR A 144 19.28 5.40 12.34
C TYR A 144 18.97 6.04 10.97
N PHE A 145 19.96 6.16 10.09
CA PHE A 145 19.75 6.61 8.71
C PHE A 145 18.77 5.72 7.95
N VAL A 146 18.96 4.40 8.03
CA VAL A 146 18.06 3.40 7.39
C VAL A 146 16.64 3.57 7.92
N ARG A 147 16.44 3.60 9.24
CA ARG A 147 15.10 3.76 9.85
C ARG A 147 14.41 5.06 9.43
N ARG A 148 15.12 6.19 9.42
CA ARG A 148 14.56 7.47 8.94
C ARG A 148 14.09 7.40 7.49
N ARG A 149 14.80 6.67 6.62
CA ARG A 149 14.39 6.48 5.23
C ARG A 149 13.14 5.60 5.15
N PHE A 150 13.08 4.52 5.94
CA PHE A 150 11.86 3.73 6.08
C PHE A 150 10.68 4.59 6.54
N ASP A 151 10.87 5.45 7.55
CA ASP A 151 9.82 6.36 8.02
C ASP A 151 9.34 7.31 6.90
N LYS A 152 10.26 7.92 6.15
CA LYS A 152 9.95 8.79 5.00
C LYS A 152 9.07 8.06 3.98
N TYR A 153 9.41 6.83 3.61
CA TYR A 153 8.73 6.12 2.53
C TYR A 153 7.46 5.37 2.96
N LEU A 154 7.40 4.89 4.20
CA LEU A 154 6.28 4.11 4.73
C LEU A 154 5.24 4.96 5.48
N TYR A 155 5.66 6.05 6.12
CA TYR A 155 4.77 6.96 6.87
C TYR A 155 4.73 8.37 6.30
N GLY A 156 5.79 8.83 5.63
CA GLY A 156 5.91 10.17 5.07
C GLY A 156 5.22 10.39 3.73
N ARG A 157 4.61 9.36 3.13
CA ARG A 157 3.69 9.57 2.00
C ARG A 157 2.39 10.14 2.52
N ASP A 158 2.23 11.43 2.31
CA ASP A 158 0.96 12.10 2.45
C ASP A 158 -0.07 11.37 1.56
N LEU A 159 -1.07 10.77 2.20
CA LEU A 159 -2.15 10.01 1.56
C LEU A 159 -3.02 10.89 0.63
N PHE A 160 -2.69 12.18 0.53
CA PHE A 160 -3.41 13.20 -0.23
C PHE A 160 -2.73 13.63 -1.54
N ASP A 161 -1.46 13.27 -1.79
CA ASP A 161 -0.71 13.84 -2.93
C ASP A 161 -0.67 12.95 -4.19
N PHE A 162 -1.17 11.71 -4.10
CA PHE A 162 -1.39 10.87 -5.28
C PHE A 162 -2.84 10.39 -5.35
N ARG A 163 -3.65 11.14 -6.09
CA ARG A 163 -4.93 10.66 -6.64
C ARG A 163 -4.65 9.67 -7.76
N LEU A 164 -4.27 8.45 -7.42
CA LEU A 164 -4.19 7.35 -8.39
C LEU A 164 -5.01 6.15 -7.90
N PRO A 165 -5.72 5.49 -8.84
CA PRO A 165 -6.72 4.47 -8.53
C PRO A 165 -6.04 3.24 -7.93
N LEU A 166 -6.30 3.02 -6.65
CA LEU A 166 -5.79 1.90 -5.88
C LEU A 166 -6.37 0.56 -6.40
N LYS A 167 -5.67 -0.06 -7.35
CA LYS A 167 -6.12 -1.30 -8.02
C LYS A 167 -5.64 -2.61 -7.40
N ASN A 168 -4.73 -2.65 -6.42
CA ASN A 168 -4.16 -3.95 -5.98
C ASN A 168 -4.14 -4.24 -4.46
N ASP A 169 -4.40 -5.51 -4.17
CA ASP A 169 -4.86 -6.10 -2.90
C ASP A 169 -3.80 -6.36 -1.82
N PHE A 170 -2.54 -5.98 -2.07
CA PHE A 170 -1.40 -6.49 -1.32
C PHE A 170 -1.29 -5.96 0.13
N LEU A 171 -1.87 -4.80 0.46
CA LEU A 171 -1.78 -4.14 1.78
C LEU A 171 -2.47 -4.88 2.95
N PHE A 172 -2.86 -6.14 2.77
CA PHE A 172 -3.83 -6.85 3.63
C PHE A 172 -3.44 -8.29 3.97
N PHE A 173 -2.15 -8.64 3.93
CA PHE A 173 -1.72 -9.96 4.37
C PHE A 173 -1.99 -10.13 5.89
N GLY A 174 -2.75 -11.17 6.25
CA GLY A 174 -3.24 -11.43 7.61
C GLY A 174 -4.67 -10.94 7.92
N ARG A 175 -5.30 -10.17 7.02
CA ARG A 175 -6.70 -9.72 7.15
C ARG A 175 -7.60 -10.10 5.98
N LYS A 176 -7.11 -10.97 5.09
CA LYS A 176 -7.88 -11.46 3.94
C LYS A 176 -9.16 -12.14 4.38
N ASP A 177 -9.13 -12.91 5.46
CA ASP A 177 -10.31 -13.60 5.98
C ASP A 177 -11.34 -12.62 6.54
N ILE A 178 -10.89 -11.56 7.22
CA ILE A 178 -11.76 -10.49 7.73
C ILE A 178 -12.39 -9.73 6.56
N ILE A 179 -11.60 -9.38 5.55
CA ILE A 179 -12.10 -8.70 4.34
C ILE A 179 -13.09 -9.58 3.60
N ALA A 180 -12.76 -10.84 3.35
CA ALA A 180 -13.64 -11.78 2.65
C ALA A 180 -14.95 -12.02 3.43
N LYS A 181 -14.87 -12.12 4.76
CA LYS A 181 -16.05 -12.27 5.63
C LYS A 181 -16.93 -11.02 5.59
N VAL A 182 -16.35 -9.84 5.76
CA VAL A 182 -17.09 -8.56 5.70
C VAL A 182 -17.67 -8.38 4.30
N TYR A 183 -16.90 -8.59 3.24
CA TYR A 183 -17.36 -8.52 1.86
C TYR A 183 -18.55 -9.46 1.61
N SER A 184 -18.46 -10.73 2.01
CA SER A 184 -19.54 -11.70 1.86
C SER A 184 -20.81 -11.30 2.59
N SER A 185 -20.69 -10.76 3.82
CA SER A 185 -21.81 -10.28 4.61
C SER A 185 -22.49 -9.06 3.96
N LEU A 186 -21.70 -8.09 3.49
CA LEU A 186 -22.22 -6.93 2.75
C LEU A 186 -22.93 -7.34 1.46
N MET A 187 -22.36 -8.28 0.70
CA MET A 187 -22.99 -8.81 -0.51
C MET A 187 -24.24 -9.63 -0.22
N LYS A 188 -24.52 -10.01 1.04
CA LYS A 188 -25.80 -10.58 1.48
C LYS A 188 -26.80 -9.53 1.99
N GLY A 189 -26.39 -8.26 2.10
CA GLY A 189 -27.21 -7.19 2.68
C GLY A 189 -27.23 -7.19 4.21
N GLU A 190 -26.24 -7.85 4.84
CA GLU A 190 -26.10 -7.89 6.29
C GLU A 190 -25.22 -6.73 6.80
N ASN A 191 -25.51 -6.27 8.02
CA ASN A 191 -24.70 -5.26 8.69
C ASN A 191 -23.40 -5.90 9.23
N SER A 192 -22.27 -5.22 9.02
CA SER A 192 -20.95 -5.67 9.46
C SER A 192 -20.19 -4.57 10.19
N GLY A 193 -19.49 -4.94 11.27
CA GLY A 193 -18.68 -4.03 12.08
C GLY A 193 -17.21 -4.46 12.15
N ILE A 194 -16.29 -3.50 12.05
CA ILE A 194 -14.85 -3.73 12.19
C ILE A 194 -14.37 -3.07 13.49
N PHE A 195 -13.97 -3.89 14.46
CA PHE A 195 -13.50 -3.43 15.77
C PHE A 195 -12.00 -3.66 15.96
N GLY A 196 -11.37 -2.83 16.78
CA GLY A 196 -9.94 -2.95 17.11
C GLY A 196 -9.35 -1.66 17.70
N LEU A 197 -8.13 -1.74 18.21
CA LEU A 197 -7.44 -0.61 18.86
C LEU A 197 -7.22 0.61 17.93
N ARG A 198 -6.98 1.80 18.49
CA ARG A 198 -6.68 3.00 17.70
C ARG A 198 -5.42 2.76 16.86
N LYS A 199 -5.36 3.31 15.65
CA LYS A 199 -4.26 3.16 14.68
C LYS A 199 -3.99 1.74 14.16
N THR A 200 -4.91 0.79 14.34
CA THR A 200 -4.77 -0.56 13.76
C THR A 200 -5.17 -0.66 12.29
N GLY A 201 -5.45 0.44 11.58
CA GLY A 201 -5.76 0.39 10.13
C GLY A 201 -7.19 -0.06 9.77
N LYS A 202 -8.18 0.16 10.65
CA LYS A 202 -9.61 -0.13 10.37
C LYS A 202 -10.13 0.64 9.15
N THR A 203 -9.85 1.94 9.11
CA THR A 203 -10.22 2.82 7.99
C THR A 203 -9.63 2.34 6.67
N SER A 204 -8.38 1.88 6.67
CA SER A 204 -7.72 1.31 5.48
C SER A 204 -8.44 0.06 4.96
N ILE A 205 -8.94 -0.81 5.85
CA ILE A 205 -9.75 -1.98 5.47
C ILE A 205 -11.03 -1.55 4.77
N LEU A 206 -11.74 -0.56 5.32
CA LEU A 206 -12.99 -0.06 4.74
C LEU A 206 -12.80 0.46 3.32
N TYR A 207 -11.78 1.30 3.11
CA TYR A 207 -11.46 1.78 1.77
C TYR A 207 -11.15 0.64 0.80
N LYS A 208 -10.47 -0.41 1.23
CA LYS A 208 -10.19 -1.56 0.36
C LYS A 208 -11.45 -2.30 -0.05
N ILE A 209 -12.32 -2.61 0.91
CA ILE A 209 -13.59 -3.29 0.64
C ILE A 209 -14.42 -2.47 -0.35
N GLY A 210 -14.45 -1.15 -0.16
CA GLY A 210 -15.13 -0.25 -1.08
C GLY A 210 -14.62 -0.30 -2.51
N ARG A 211 -13.30 -0.26 -2.68
CA ARG A 211 -12.68 -0.40 -4.00
C ARG A 211 -13.00 -1.74 -4.65
N GLN A 212 -13.03 -2.82 -3.89
CA GLN A 212 -13.40 -4.14 -4.40
C GLN A 212 -14.86 -4.18 -4.89
N ILE A 213 -15.79 -3.63 -4.09
CA ILE A 213 -17.22 -3.53 -4.45
C ILE A 213 -17.40 -2.71 -5.74
N GLU A 214 -16.71 -1.56 -5.84
CA GLU A 214 -16.80 -0.69 -7.02
C GLU A 214 -16.16 -1.34 -8.26
N ALA A 215 -15.03 -2.04 -8.11
CA ALA A 215 -14.33 -2.73 -9.19
C ALA A 215 -15.13 -3.92 -9.75
N GLU A 216 -15.76 -4.72 -8.88
CA GLU A 216 -16.61 -5.84 -9.28
C GLU A 216 -18.00 -5.40 -9.75
N LYS A 217 -18.28 -4.08 -9.80
CA LYS A 217 -19.59 -3.48 -10.06
C LYS A 217 -20.71 -4.01 -9.15
N GLY A 218 -20.35 -4.62 -8.02
CA GLY A 218 -21.26 -5.33 -7.11
C GLY A 218 -22.18 -4.42 -6.29
N GLY A 219 -21.89 -3.11 -6.26
CA GLY A 219 -22.72 -2.14 -5.54
C GLY A 219 -22.24 -0.70 -5.64
N ILE A 220 -22.91 0.17 -4.90
CA ILE A 220 -22.53 1.55 -4.64
C ILE A 220 -21.97 1.62 -3.24
N PHE A 221 -20.72 2.05 -3.15
CA PHE A 221 -20.01 2.19 -1.89
C PHE A 221 -19.95 3.66 -1.46
N ILE A 222 -20.36 3.98 -0.24
CA ILE A 222 -20.28 5.34 0.31
C ILE A 222 -19.71 5.29 1.73
N ILE A 223 -18.77 6.18 2.02
CA ILE A 223 -18.15 6.35 3.34
C ILE A 223 -18.52 7.73 3.89
N TYR A 224 -18.88 7.77 5.16
CA TYR A 224 -19.08 8.99 5.95
C TYR A 224 -18.15 8.97 7.17
N ASP A 225 -17.11 9.80 7.20
CA ASP A 225 -16.25 9.88 8.39
C ASP A 225 -16.96 10.68 9.48
N CYS A 226 -17.45 9.99 10.51
CA CYS A 226 -18.14 10.62 11.64
C CYS A 226 -17.23 11.51 12.50
N LYS A 227 -15.94 11.63 12.15
CA LYS A 227 -15.04 12.62 12.75
C LYS A 227 -15.14 14.00 12.09
N GLU A 228 -15.73 14.11 10.91
CA GLU A 228 -15.91 15.39 10.25
C GLU A 228 -16.92 16.25 11.01
N TRP A 229 -16.58 17.53 11.17
CA TRP A 229 -17.38 18.48 11.94
C TRP A 229 -18.80 18.63 11.35
N ASP A 230 -18.93 18.65 10.02
CA ASP A 230 -20.23 18.75 9.36
C ASP A 230 -21.16 17.57 9.70
N ILE A 231 -20.62 16.35 9.68
CA ILE A 231 -21.38 15.12 9.94
C ILE A 231 -21.80 15.05 11.42
N GLN A 232 -20.95 15.50 12.34
CA GLN A 232 -21.26 15.51 13.78
C GLN A 232 -22.40 16.47 14.14
N ASN A 233 -22.58 17.54 13.36
CA ASN A 233 -23.59 18.56 13.63
C ASN A 233 -24.90 18.35 12.87
N TYR A 234 -24.96 17.39 11.94
CA TYR A 234 -26.20 17.07 11.25
C TYR A 234 -27.22 16.42 12.16
N ARG A 235 -28.48 16.85 12.02
CA ARG A 235 -29.63 16.08 12.50
C ARG A 235 -29.81 14.83 11.65
N TRP A 236 -30.51 13.84 12.20
CA TRP A 236 -30.72 12.55 11.52
C TRP A 236 -31.28 12.71 10.09
N TYR A 237 -32.19 13.67 9.87
CA TYR A 237 -32.80 13.89 8.56
C TYR A 237 -31.88 14.64 7.59
N GLU A 238 -30.96 15.47 8.09
CA GLU A 238 -29.96 16.20 7.29
C GLU A 238 -28.87 15.25 6.82
N LEU A 239 -28.44 14.33 7.70
CA LEU A 239 -27.55 13.25 7.33
C LEU A 239 -28.20 12.32 6.30
N LEU A 240 -29.48 11.95 6.50
CA LEU A 240 -30.20 11.11 5.56
C LEU A 240 -30.45 11.82 4.22
N GLU A 241 -30.70 13.14 4.22
CA GLU A 241 -30.77 13.96 3.02
C GLU A 241 -29.43 13.93 2.25
N ARG A 242 -28.31 14.09 2.95
CA ARG A 242 -26.98 13.97 2.35
C ARG A 242 -26.74 12.59 1.75
N ILE A 243 -27.15 11.53 2.45
CA ILE A 243 -27.09 10.15 1.96
C ILE A 243 -27.92 9.98 0.68
N CYS A 244 -29.17 10.45 0.66
CA CYS A 244 -30.02 10.43 -0.53
C CYS A 244 -29.35 11.13 -1.71
N PHE A 245 -28.75 12.29 -1.49
CA PHE A 245 -28.06 13.05 -2.53
C PHE A 245 -26.85 12.30 -3.10
N ASP A 246 -25.99 11.76 -2.24
CA ASP A 246 -24.78 11.04 -2.66
C ASP A 246 -25.11 9.75 -3.42
N ILE A 247 -26.13 9.00 -2.98
CA ILE A 247 -26.63 7.82 -3.68
C ILE A 247 -27.21 8.20 -5.04
N SER A 248 -28.06 9.23 -5.09
CA SER A 248 -28.71 9.68 -6.33
C SER A 248 -27.67 10.08 -7.37
N LYS A 249 -26.64 10.82 -6.96
CA LYS A 249 -25.52 11.21 -7.83
C LYS A 249 -24.76 10.00 -8.38
N LYS A 250 -24.53 8.96 -7.58
CA LYS A 250 -23.86 7.72 -8.03
C LYS A 250 -24.75 6.83 -8.91
N LEU A 251 -26.08 6.93 -8.79
CA LEU A 251 -27.05 6.20 -9.60
C LEU A 251 -27.45 6.93 -10.89
N ASP A 252 -27.02 8.19 -11.07
CA ASP A 252 -27.56 9.10 -12.09
C ASP A 252 -29.09 9.25 -11.97
N TYR A 253 -29.59 9.24 -10.72
CA TYR A 253 -31.01 9.37 -10.41
C TYR A 253 -31.36 10.85 -10.20
N THR A 254 -32.39 11.32 -10.90
CA THR A 254 -32.89 12.69 -10.76
C THR A 254 -33.87 12.80 -9.61
N LEU A 255 -33.51 13.56 -8.58
CA LEU A 255 -34.41 13.89 -7.48
C LEU A 255 -35.49 14.87 -7.94
N LEU A 256 -36.72 14.37 -8.09
CA LEU A 256 -37.87 15.18 -8.51
C LEU A 256 -38.55 15.94 -7.35
N LYS A 257 -38.28 15.52 -6.11
CA LYS A 257 -38.91 16.07 -4.89
C LYS A 257 -37.86 16.73 -4.02
N LYS A 258 -38.23 17.85 -3.40
CA LYS A 258 -37.40 18.50 -2.37
C LYS A 258 -37.36 17.63 -1.12
N ILE A 259 -36.16 17.40 -0.60
CA ILE A 259 -35.96 16.63 0.62
C ILE A 259 -36.27 17.55 1.83
N SER A 260 -37.00 17.00 2.80
CA SER A 260 -37.29 17.61 4.09
C SER A 260 -37.41 16.52 5.15
N ASP A 261 -37.41 16.90 6.42
CA ASP A 261 -37.71 16.04 7.57
C ASP A 261 -38.88 15.04 7.38
N LYS A 262 -39.95 15.46 6.70
CA LYS A 262 -41.16 14.66 6.45
C LYS A 262 -41.05 13.77 5.21
N THR A 263 -40.27 14.18 4.21
CA THR A 263 -40.19 13.50 2.90
C THR A 263 -38.95 12.64 2.75
N VAL A 264 -37.92 12.83 3.58
CA VAL A 264 -36.63 12.16 3.45
C VAL A 264 -36.75 10.64 3.50
N ASN A 265 -37.63 10.09 4.35
CA ASN A 265 -37.82 8.65 4.47
C ASN A 265 -38.45 8.03 3.21
N SER A 266 -39.47 8.68 2.63
CA SER A 266 -40.11 8.18 1.41
C SER A 266 -39.19 8.32 0.20
N ILE A 267 -38.45 9.43 0.10
CA ILE A 267 -37.47 9.63 -0.96
C ILE A 267 -36.33 8.62 -0.85
N PHE A 268 -35.82 8.36 0.35
CA PHE A 268 -34.81 7.32 0.56
C PHE A 268 -35.32 5.96 0.10
N ALA A 269 -36.53 5.55 0.50
CA ALA A 269 -37.13 4.29 0.08
C ALA A 269 -37.27 4.18 -1.46
N GLU A 270 -37.72 5.26 -2.13
CA GLU A 270 -37.80 5.33 -3.60
C GLU A 270 -36.43 5.11 -4.26
N ILE A 271 -35.38 5.73 -3.72
CA ILE A 271 -34.00 5.58 -4.23
C ILE A 271 -33.48 4.16 -4.04
N ILE A 272 -33.74 3.53 -2.87
CA ILE A 272 -33.34 2.14 -2.61
C ILE A 272 -34.05 1.19 -3.59
N GLU A 273 -35.35 1.36 -3.81
CA GLU A 273 -36.11 0.53 -4.75
C GLU A 273 -35.59 0.69 -6.19
N TYR A 274 -35.21 1.92 -6.58
CA TYR A 274 -34.58 2.19 -7.86
C TYR A 274 -33.21 1.48 -8.00
N ALA A 275 -32.39 1.51 -6.94
CA ALA A 275 -31.09 0.84 -6.92
C ALA A 275 -31.22 -0.68 -7.04
N ASP A 276 -32.19 -1.28 -6.33
CA ASP A 276 -32.45 -2.72 -6.37
C ASP A 276 -32.88 -3.18 -7.77
N LYS A 277 -33.76 -2.42 -8.45
CA LYS A 277 -34.13 -2.65 -9.86
C LYS A 277 -32.95 -2.61 -10.83
N LYS A 278 -31.88 -1.88 -10.48
CA LYS A 278 -30.63 -1.79 -11.26
C LYS A 278 -29.59 -2.85 -10.84
N GLY A 279 -29.92 -3.74 -9.89
CA GLY A 279 -29.01 -4.74 -9.35
C GLY A 279 -27.86 -4.14 -8.53
N LYS A 280 -28.03 -2.94 -7.98
CA LYS A 280 -27.01 -2.20 -7.23
C LYS A 280 -27.30 -2.29 -5.74
N LYS A 281 -26.43 -2.95 -4.96
CA LYS A 281 -26.50 -2.92 -3.49
C LYS A 281 -25.89 -1.63 -2.96
N ILE A 282 -26.57 -0.97 -2.03
CA ILE A 282 -26.07 0.25 -1.39
C ILE A 282 -25.41 -0.17 -0.08
N ILE A 283 -24.13 0.16 0.06
CA ILE A 283 -23.32 -0.22 1.20
C ILE A 283 -22.80 1.06 1.85
N HIS A 284 -23.23 1.28 3.09
CA HIS A 284 -22.91 2.45 3.88
C HIS A 284 -21.86 2.10 4.95
N PHE A 285 -20.83 2.91 5.06
CA PHE A 285 -19.82 2.78 6.10
C PHE A 285 -19.61 4.06 6.89
N SER A 286 -19.46 3.88 8.20
CA SER A 286 -19.20 4.95 9.17
C SER A 286 -18.01 4.57 10.05
N PRO A 287 -16.79 5.06 9.74
CA PRO A 287 -15.57 4.92 10.57
C PRO A 287 -15.45 5.88 11.77
#